data_AF-A0A212F0N5-F1
#
_entry.id   AF-A0A212F0N5-F1
#
_cell.length_a   1.000
_cell.length_b   1.000
_cell.length_c   1.000
_cell.angle_alpha   90.00
_cell.angle_beta   90.00
_cell.angle_gamma   90.00
#
_symmetry.space_group_name_H-M   'P 1'
#
loop_
_entity.id
_entity.type
_entity.pdbx_description
1 polymer ?
#
loop_
_entity_poly.entity_id
_entity_poly.type
_entity_poly.pdbx_seq_one_letter_code
_entity_poly.pdbx_strand_id
1 'polypeptide(L)'
;MSLFNNIRSVINRAVLSDIRIAVRYYSDQTDESEEQQKPIDPTKDRTKIIPIETSIRYLQSDAYKKTYGDKPVWFLYRRNHKGGFAPRKTRRTCIRNGIISTGNPCPICRDEYLILDPKNVSLLEQFISEYTGQILEPSKTGLCQKKHKELLVAIERAWDQGYITYDVPFREYDYSLYNTNVN
;
A
#
# COMPACT_ATOMS: atom_id res chain seq x y z
N MET A 1 -18.92 -2.64 71.07
CA MET A 1 -19.28 -3.81 70.24
C MET A 1 -18.34 -3.86 69.03
N SER A 2 -17.02 -3.90 69.25
CA SER A 2 -16.17 -5.10 69.35
C SER A 2 -16.06 -5.89 68.04
N LEU A 3 -15.06 -5.49 67.25
CA LEU A 3 -14.31 -6.34 66.34
C LEU A 3 -13.74 -7.53 67.13
N PHE A 4 -13.93 -8.76 66.64
CA PHE A 4 -13.10 -9.90 67.03
C PHE A 4 -12.79 -10.77 65.83
N ASN A 5 -11.49 -10.85 65.55
CA ASN A 5 -10.82 -11.87 64.76
C ASN A 5 -11.19 -13.28 65.25
N ASN A 6 -11.12 -14.29 64.37
CA ASN A 6 -10.48 -15.54 64.75
C ASN A 6 -9.95 -16.34 63.55
N ILE A 7 -8.67 -16.69 63.69
CA ILE A 7 -7.80 -17.48 62.84
C ILE A 7 -7.79 -18.92 63.38
N ARG A 8 -7.92 -19.92 62.50
CA ARG A 8 -7.37 -21.30 62.59
C ARG A 8 -8.01 -22.14 61.48
N SER A 9 -7.37 -23.07 60.79
CA SER A 9 -5.99 -23.55 60.69
C SER A 9 -5.93 -24.47 59.48
N VAL A 10 -4.86 -24.39 58.71
CA VAL A 10 -4.45 -25.32 57.65
C VAL A 10 -4.11 -26.69 58.25
N ILE A 11 -4.75 -27.78 57.80
CA ILE A 11 -4.13 -29.13 57.72
C ILE A 11 -4.68 -29.90 56.49
N ASN A 12 -3.82 -29.97 55.48
CA ASN A 12 -3.58 -31.04 54.51
C ASN A 12 -4.53 -32.25 54.43
N ARG A 13 -5.13 -32.42 53.25
CA ARG A 13 -5.18 -33.72 52.55
C ARG A 13 -4.83 -33.49 51.07
N ALA A 14 -3.54 -33.57 50.75
CA ALA A 14 -3.09 -33.72 49.39
C ALA A 14 -3.53 -35.11 48.90
N VAL A 15 -4.47 -35.13 47.95
CA VAL A 15 -4.79 -36.35 47.19
C VAL A 15 -3.76 -36.44 46.08
N LEU A 16 -2.83 -37.39 46.24
CA LEU A 16 -1.89 -37.81 45.21
C LEU A 16 -2.61 -38.74 44.22
N SER A 17 -3.19 -38.19 43.16
CA SER A 17 -3.61 -38.86 41.91
C SER A 17 -4.19 -37.77 41.01
N ASP A 18 -3.50 -37.23 40.01
CA ASP A 18 -2.97 -37.94 38.85
C ASP A 18 -1.82 -37.13 38.26
N ILE A 19 -0.59 -37.62 38.41
CA ILE A 19 0.51 -37.19 37.54
C ILE A 19 0.27 -37.87 36.20
N ARG A 20 -0.62 -37.29 35.39
CA ARG A 20 -0.63 -37.57 33.95
C ARG A 20 0.61 -36.90 33.40
N ILE A 21 1.68 -37.69 33.31
CA ILE A 21 2.83 -37.40 32.47
C ILE A 21 2.28 -37.18 31.07
N ALA A 22 2.03 -35.92 30.72
CA ALA A 22 1.75 -35.51 29.36
C ALA A 22 3.07 -35.62 28.59
N VAL A 23 3.46 -36.85 28.25
CA VAL A 23 4.35 -37.08 27.12
C VAL A 23 3.59 -36.54 25.92
N ARG A 24 3.86 -35.28 25.57
CA ARG A 24 3.56 -34.80 24.23
C ARG A 24 4.42 -35.65 23.31
N TYR A 25 3.85 -36.73 22.80
CA TYR A 25 4.33 -37.35 21.59
C TYR A 25 4.24 -36.26 20.52
N TYR A 26 5.37 -35.59 20.28
CA TYR A 26 5.58 -34.85 19.05
C TYR A 26 5.56 -35.90 17.94
N SER A 27 4.42 -36.06 17.27
CA SER A 27 4.42 -36.67 15.95
C SER A 27 5.10 -35.64 15.05
N ASP A 28 6.39 -35.86 14.79
CA ASP A 28 7.16 -35.17 13.75
C ASP A 28 6.68 -35.72 12.40
N GLN A 29 5.42 -35.47 12.07
CA GLN A 29 4.94 -35.55 10.72
C GLN A 29 5.09 -34.16 10.15
N THR A 30 6.27 -33.89 9.61
CA THR A 30 6.37 -32.95 8.50
C THR A 30 5.51 -33.52 7.40
N ASP A 31 4.22 -33.19 7.42
CA ASP A 31 3.40 -33.22 6.23
C ASP A 31 4.03 -32.20 5.27
N GLU A 32 5.05 -32.65 4.55
CA GLU A 32 5.44 -32.12 3.26
C GLU A 32 4.28 -32.41 2.31
N SER A 33 3.12 -31.78 2.58
CA SER A 33 2.15 -31.56 1.54
C SER A 33 2.85 -30.62 0.57
N GLU A 34 3.47 -31.20 -0.45
CA GLU A 34 3.77 -30.51 -1.69
C GLU A 34 2.49 -29.77 -2.08
N GLU A 35 2.41 -28.48 -1.73
CA GLU A 35 1.31 -27.62 -2.14
C GLU A 35 1.42 -27.55 -3.66
N GLN A 36 0.74 -28.47 -4.33
CA GLN A 36 0.59 -28.50 -5.77
C GLN A 36 0.07 -27.13 -6.17
N GLN A 37 0.95 -26.32 -6.77
CA GLN A 37 0.63 -24.97 -7.18
C GLN A 37 -0.53 -25.06 -8.15
N LYS A 38 -1.71 -24.62 -7.70
CA LYS A 38 -2.89 -24.57 -8.56
C LYS A 38 -2.53 -23.75 -9.80
N PRO A 39 -2.93 -24.17 -11.00
CA PRO A 39 -2.65 -23.41 -12.22
C PRO A 39 -3.24 -22.00 -12.06
N ILE A 40 -2.38 -20.98 -12.17
CA ILE A 40 -2.79 -19.59 -11.99
C ILE A 40 -3.28 -19.04 -13.32
N ASP A 41 -4.37 -18.26 -13.31
CA ASP A 41 -4.91 -17.62 -14.50
C ASP A 41 -3.90 -16.57 -15.04
N PRO A 42 -3.44 -16.68 -16.32
CA PRO A 42 -2.42 -15.78 -16.85
C PRO A 42 -2.85 -14.30 -16.85
N THR A 43 -4.16 -14.04 -16.90
CA THR A 43 -4.74 -12.68 -16.84
C THR A 43 -4.59 -11.99 -15.48
N LYS A 44 -4.42 -12.76 -14.40
CA LYS A 44 -4.35 -12.25 -13.02
C LYS A 44 -2.91 -12.18 -12.51
N ASP A 45 -1.96 -12.72 -13.26
CA ASP A 45 -0.57 -12.84 -12.88
C ASP A 45 0.14 -11.49 -12.94
N ARG A 46 0.79 -11.11 -11.84
CA ARG A 46 1.52 -9.85 -11.67
C ARG A 46 2.94 -10.10 -11.15
N THR A 47 3.47 -11.29 -11.39
CA THR A 47 4.82 -11.72 -11.00
C THR A 47 5.89 -11.21 -11.96
N LYS A 48 5.53 -10.95 -13.22
CA LYS A 48 6.45 -10.47 -14.25
C LYS A 48 6.90 -9.04 -13.96
N ILE A 49 8.20 -8.84 -13.92
CA ILE A 49 8.81 -7.52 -13.78
C ILE A 49 8.87 -6.90 -15.17
N ILE A 50 8.14 -5.80 -15.37
CA ILE A 50 8.06 -5.09 -16.65
C ILE A 50 9.03 -3.90 -16.59
N PRO A 51 9.87 -3.69 -17.62
CA PRO A 51 10.81 -2.57 -17.61
C PRO A 51 10.11 -1.23 -17.88
N ILE A 52 10.64 -0.16 -17.31
CA ILE A 52 10.14 1.22 -17.45
C ILE A 52 9.90 1.62 -18.92
N GLU A 53 10.83 1.29 -19.81
CA GLU A 53 10.77 1.69 -21.22
C GLU A 53 9.52 1.16 -21.92
N THR A 54 9.07 -0.04 -21.53
CA THR A 54 7.85 -0.63 -22.09
C THR A 54 6.59 0.06 -21.58
N SER A 55 6.58 0.54 -20.33
CA SER A 55 5.50 1.37 -19.77
C SER A 55 5.39 2.71 -20.52
N ILE A 56 6.52 3.37 -20.76
CA ILE A 56 6.55 4.64 -21.52
C ILE A 56 6.07 4.43 -22.95
N ARG A 57 6.56 3.38 -23.63
CA ARG A 57 6.12 3.02 -24.99
C ARG A 57 4.63 2.69 -25.02
N TYR A 58 4.11 2.03 -23.98
CA TYR A 58 2.70 1.71 -23.87
C TYR A 58 1.82 2.96 -23.79
N LEU A 59 2.22 3.97 -23.00
CA LEU A 59 1.48 5.23 -22.91
C LEU A 59 1.41 5.99 -24.24
N GLN A 60 2.43 5.84 -25.09
CA GLN A 60 2.47 6.41 -26.45
C GLN A 60 1.73 5.56 -27.49
N SER A 61 1.31 4.35 -27.14
CA SER A 61 0.71 3.41 -28.09
C SER A 61 -0.75 3.72 -28.41
N ASP A 62 -1.19 3.32 -29.60
CA ASP A 62 -2.59 3.41 -30.01
C ASP A 62 -3.53 2.60 -29.11
N ALA A 63 -3.03 1.53 -28.50
CA ALA A 63 -3.78 0.71 -27.56
C ALA A 63 -4.20 1.52 -26.32
N TYR A 64 -3.28 2.27 -25.74
CA TYR A 64 -3.56 3.14 -24.59
C TYR A 64 -4.54 4.26 -24.96
N LYS A 65 -4.32 4.90 -26.11
CA LYS A 65 -5.23 5.94 -26.62
C LYS A 65 -6.64 5.40 -26.86
N LYS A 66 -6.78 4.18 -27.36
CA LYS A 66 -8.08 3.53 -27.57
C LYS A 66 -8.78 3.18 -26.24
N THR A 67 -8.04 2.80 -25.21
CA THR A 67 -8.62 2.39 -23.92
C THR A 67 -9.00 3.57 -23.02
N TYR A 68 -8.16 4.60 -22.94
CA TYR A 68 -8.32 5.73 -22.02
C TYR A 68 -8.72 7.04 -22.72
N GLY A 69 -8.33 7.21 -23.99
CA GLY A 69 -8.51 8.46 -24.72
C GLY A 69 -7.73 9.60 -24.08
N ASP A 70 -8.36 10.77 -23.99
CA ASP A 70 -7.76 11.97 -23.40
C ASP A 70 -8.00 12.08 -21.89
N LYS A 71 -8.61 11.06 -21.28
CA LYS A 71 -9.00 11.07 -19.86
C LYS A 71 -7.91 10.40 -19.01
N PRO A 72 -7.73 10.81 -17.74
CA PRO A 72 -6.77 10.17 -16.86
C PRO A 72 -7.19 8.72 -16.56
N VAL A 73 -6.20 7.86 -16.30
CA VAL A 73 -6.37 6.40 -16.11
C VAL A 73 -7.48 6.04 -15.10
N TRP A 74 -7.60 6.82 -14.03
CA TRP A 74 -8.53 6.55 -12.94
C TRP A 74 -9.96 7.06 -13.19
N PHE A 75 -10.22 7.81 -14.26
CA PHE A 75 -11.51 8.47 -14.52
C PHE A 75 -12.67 7.48 -14.66
N LEU A 76 -12.47 6.41 -15.43
CA LEU A 76 -13.52 5.41 -15.71
C LEU A 76 -13.68 4.39 -14.57
N TYR A 77 -12.84 4.44 -13.55
CA TYR A 77 -12.87 3.47 -12.47
C TYR A 77 -13.84 3.88 -11.37
N ARG A 78 -14.74 2.96 -11.02
CA ARG A 78 -15.66 3.10 -9.90
C ARG A 78 -15.50 1.94 -8.93
N ARG A 79 -15.41 2.25 -7.64
CA ARG A 79 -15.24 1.26 -6.59
C ARG A 79 -16.56 0.83 -5.97
N ASN A 80 -16.74 -0.48 -5.87
CA ASN A 80 -17.86 -1.09 -5.16
C ASN A 80 -17.67 -0.94 -3.65
N HIS A 81 -18.65 -0.33 -2.98
CA HIS A 81 -18.74 -0.18 -1.53
C HIS A 81 -20.21 -0.14 -1.12
N LYS A 82 -20.49 -0.39 0.18
CA LYS A 82 -21.85 -0.40 0.71
C LYS A 82 -22.29 1.01 1.12
N GLY A 83 -23.52 1.37 0.78
CA GLY A 83 -24.12 2.66 1.13
C GLY A 83 -23.75 3.79 0.16
N GLY A 84 -24.24 5.00 0.46
CA GLY A 84 -23.99 6.18 -0.36
C GLY A 84 -22.61 6.80 -0.16
N PHE A 85 -21.99 6.59 1.00
CA PHE A 85 -20.68 7.14 1.34
C PHE A 85 -19.60 6.07 1.30
N ALA A 86 -18.54 6.35 0.56
CA ALA A 86 -17.36 5.49 0.52
C ALA A 86 -16.65 5.45 1.89
N PRO A 87 -16.02 4.31 2.25
CA PRO A 87 -15.18 4.27 3.42
C PRO A 87 -14.02 5.27 3.27
N ARG A 88 -13.67 5.99 4.34
CA ARG A 88 -12.61 7.01 4.32
C ARG A 88 -11.26 6.51 3.80
N LYS A 89 -10.95 5.23 4.03
CA LYS A 89 -9.69 4.62 3.60
C LYS A 89 -9.96 3.57 2.54
N THR A 90 -9.09 3.53 1.53
CA THR A 90 -9.16 2.51 0.50
C THR A 90 -8.63 1.15 1.01
N ARG A 91 -8.74 0.07 0.22
CA ARG A 91 -8.20 -1.24 0.61
C ARG A 91 -6.68 -1.19 0.70
N ARG A 92 -6.07 -2.03 1.55
CA ARG A 92 -4.61 -2.08 1.72
C ARG A 92 -3.89 -2.40 0.39
N THR A 93 -4.24 -3.51 -0.26
CA THR A 93 -3.64 -3.96 -1.53
C THR A 93 -4.70 -4.61 -2.43
N CYS A 94 -4.47 -4.60 -3.75
CA CYS A 94 -5.26 -5.43 -4.70
C CYS A 94 -4.54 -6.74 -5.02
N ILE A 95 -3.21 -6.72 -5.02
CA ILE A 95 -2.35 -7.86 -5.37
C ILE A 95 -1.86 -8.51 -4.07
N ARG A 96 -1.92 -9.84 -4.00
CA ARG A 96 -1.39 -10.67 -2.91
C ARG A 96 -0.62 -11.82 -3.54
N ASN A 97 0.60 -12.07 -3.07
CA ASN A 97 1.49 -13.12 -3.59
C ASN A 97 1.65 -13.10 -5.12
N GLY A 98 1.76 -11.90 -5.71
CA GLY A 98 1.91 -11.74 -7.16
C GLY A 98 0.64 -11.97 -7.97
N ILE A 99 -0.51 -12.22 -7.34
CA ILE A 99 -1.79 -12.50 -8.02
C ILE A 99 -2.82 -11.43 -7.66
N ILE A 100 -3.66 -11.04 -8.62
CA ILE A 100 -4.81 -10.18 -8.34
C ILE A 100 -5.83 -10.96 -7.50
N SER A 101 -5.95 -10.55 -6.23
CA SER A 101 -6.89 -11.16 -5.28
C SER A 101 -8.31 -10.59 -5.35
N THR A 102 -8.49 -9.42 -5.97
CA THR A 102 -9.79 -8.73 -5.99
C THR A 102 -10.46 -8.79 -7.35
N GLY A 103 -11.78 -8.98 -7.38
CA GLY A 103 -12.56 -8.98 -8.63
C GLY A 103 -12.57 -7.64 -9.38
N ASN A 104 -12.59 -6.51 -8.66
CA ASN A 104 -12.46 -5.16 -9.24
C ASN A 104 -11.15 -4.51 -8.75
N PRO A 105 -10.00 -4.72 -9.42
CA PRO A 105 -8.70 -4.16 -9.01
C PRO A 105 -8.59 -2.65 -9.27
N CYS A 106 -7.62 -1.98 -8.62
CA CYS A 106 -7.39 -0.54 -8.81
C CYS A 106 -6.96 -0.20 -10.26
N PRO A 107 -7.11 1.04 -10.74
CA PRO A 107 -6.74 1.43 -12.11
C PRO A 107 -5.31 1.06 -12.53
N ILE A 108 -4.36 1.20 -11.61
CA ILE A 108 -2.95 0.81 -11.82
C ILE A 108 -2.73 -0.70 -11.66
N CYS A 109 -3.59 -1.39 -10.91
CA CYS A 109 -3.43 -2.80 -10.61
C CYS A 109 -4.05 -3.70 -11.71
N ARG A 110 -5.08 -3.20 -12.40
CA ARG A 110 -5.76 -3.90 -13.50
C ARG A 110 -4.85 -4.07 -14.71
N ASP A 111 -4.10 -3.03 -15.05
CA ASP A 111 -3.32 -2.98 -16.28
C ASP A 111 -1.84 -3.08 -15.93
N GLU A 112 -1.17 -4.09 -16.47
CA GLU A 112 0.19 -4.49 -16.10
C GLU A 112 1.25 -3.47 -16.50
N TYR A 113 1.03 -2.81 -17.64
CA TYR A 113 1.98 -1.86 -18.23
C TYR A 113 1.99 -0.50 -17.55
N LEU A 114 1.09 -0.24 -16.60
CA LEU A 114 1.05 1.02 -15.86
C LEU A 114 1.96 0.95 -14.64
N ILE A 115 3.21 1.37 -14.83
CA ILE A 115 4.25 1.31 -13.80
C ILE A 115 4.47 2.70 -13.22
N LEU A 116 4.41 2.77 -11.89
CA LEU A 116 4.68 3.98 -11.12
C LEU A 116 6.18 4.11 -10.90
N ASP A 117 6.81 4.99 -11.66
CA ASP A 117 8.24 5.27 -11.61
C ASP A 117 8.48 6.76 -11.83
N PRO A 118 9.55 7.35 -11.27
CA PRO A 118 9.81 8.79 -11.34
C PRO A 118 10.06 9.29 -12.78
N LYS A 119 10.60 8.42 -13.65
CA LYS A 119 10.84 8.75 -15.07
C LYS A 119 9.57 8.80 -15.91
N ASN A 120 8.48 8.21 -15.43
CA ASN A 120 7.23 8.08 -16.18
C ASN A 120 6.32 9.29 -15.93
N VAL A 121 6.77 10.46 -16.39
CA VAL A 121 6.15 11.76 -16.12
C VAL A 121 4.69 11.81 -16.60
N SER A 122 4.42 11.35 -17.83
CA SER A 122 3.08 11.37 -18.43
C SER A 122 2.03 10.56 -17.67
N LEU A 123 2.45 9.55 -16.89
CA LEU A 123 1.56 8.82 -16.00
C LEU A 123 1.39 9.54 -14.66
N LEU A 124 2.48 10.04 -14.07
CA LEU A 124 2.47 10.67 -12.75
C LEU A 124 1.67 11.98 -12.74
N GLU A 125 1.78 12.79 -13.79
CA GLU A 125 1.03 14.05 -13.96
C GLU A 125 -0.48 13.85 -13.83
N GLN A 126 -1.02 12.70 -14.29
CA GLN A 126 -2.45 12.38 -14.19
C GLN A 126 -2.96 12.24 -12.75
N PHE A 127 -2.05 12.06 -11.79
CA PHE A 127 -2.35 11.94 -10.37
C PHE A 127 -2.07 13.24 -9.59
N ILE A 128 -1.67 14.31 -10.28
CA ILE A 128 -1.43 15.64 -9.72
C ILE A 128 -2.55 16.57 -10.20
N SER A 129 -3.00 17.48 -9.34
CA SER A 129 -3.95 18.54 -9.71
C SER A 129 -3.23 19.59 -10.57
N GLU A 130 -3.71 19.83 -11.79
CA GLU A 130 -3.15 20.82 -12.72
C GLU A 130 -3.08 22.24 -12.12
N TYR A 131 -4.07 22.61 -11.30
CA TYR A 131 -4.16 23.97 -10.75
C TYR A 131 -3.44 24.15 -9.42
N THR A 132 -3.34 23.09 -8.62
CA THR A 132 -2.86 23.19 -7.23
C THR A 132 -1.47 22.56 -7.05
N GLY A 133 -1.02 21.75 -8.00
CA GLY A 133 0.19 20.93 -7.84
C GLY A 133 0.07 19.83 -6.77
N GLN A 134 -1.09 19.70 -6.12
CA GLN A 134 -1.32 18.72 -5.06
C GLN A 134 -1.62 17.33 -5.60
N ILE A 135 -1.09 16.32 -4.93
CA ILE A 135 -1.31 14.91 -5.26
C ILE A 135 -2.75 14.51 -4.90
N LEU A 136 -3.44 13.85 -5.82
CA LEU A 136 -4.82 13.43 -5.62
C LEU A 136 -4.93 12.29 -4.60
N GLU A 137 -5.84 12.44 -3.65
CA GLU A 137 -6.09 11.42 -2.63
C GLU A 137 -6.63 10.09 -3.20
N PRO A 138 -6.41 8.95 -2.51
CA PRO A 138 -6.95 7.64 -2.89
C PRO A 138 -8.48 7.61 -2.99
N SER A 139 -9.16 8.48 -2.27
CA SER A 139 -10.62 8.61 -2.28
C SER A 139 -11.13 9.04 -3.66
N LYS A 140 -10.36 9.90 -4.35
CA LYS A 140 -10.67 10.39 -5.70
C LYS A 140 -10.16 9.44 -6.78
N THR A 141 -8.91 8.99 -6.66
CA THR A 141 -8.25 8.13 -7.68
C THR A 141 -8.65 6.66 -7.60
N GLY A 142 -9.17 6.20 -6.46
CA GLY A 142 -9.60 4.82 -6.28
C GLY A 142 -8.48 3.79 -6.12
N LEU A 143 -7.24 4.25 -5.93
CA LEU A 143 -6.05 3.41 -5.74
C LEU A 143 -6.11 2.61 -4.42
N CYS A 144 -5.41 1.47 -4.38
CA CYS A 144 -5.13 0.80 -3.11
C CYS A 144 -4.03 1.53 -2.34
N GLN A 145 -4.02 1.40 -1.01
CA GLN A 145 -3.09 2.14 -0.16
C GLN A 145 -1.62 1.86 -0.51
N LYS A 146 -1.26 0.61 -0.85
CA LYS A 146 0.10 0.26 -1.27
C LYS A 146 0.50 1.00 -2.55
N LYS A 147 -0.33 0.96 -3.59
CA LYS A 147 -0.04 1.68 -4.85
C LYS A 147 -0.03 3.20 -4.67
N HIS A 148 -0.86 3.74 -3.79
CA HIS A 148 -0.80 5.17 -3.48
C HIS A 148 0.50 5.55 -2.75
N LYS A 149 1.01 4.73 -1.83
CA LYS A 149 2.33 4.95 -1.23
C LYS A 149 3.46 4.89 -2.25
N GLU A 150 3.41 3.91 -3.15
CA GLU A 150 4.35 3.81 -4.28
C GLU A 150 4.29 5.06 -5.17
N LEU A 151 3.09 5.58 -5.45
CA LEU A 151 2.88 6.83 -6.17
C LEU A 151 3.52 8.02 -5.46
N LEU A 152 3.28 8.20 -4.16
CA LEU A 152 3.87 9.29 -3.38
C LEU A 152 5.40 9.27 -3.47
N VAL A 153 6.00 8.09 -3.25
CA VAL A 153 7.46 7.91 -3.34
C VAL A 153 7.98 8.21 -4.76
N ALA A 154 7.24 7.79 -5.80
CA ALA A 154 7.63 8.06 -7.19
C ALA A 154 7.57 9.56 -7.52
N ILE A 155 6.55 10.28 -7.04
CA ILE A 155 6.40 11.73 -7.24
C ILE A 155 7.46 12.51 -6.45
N GLU A 156 7.70 12.17 -5.18
CA GLU A 156 8.76 12.79 -4.38
C GLU A 156 10.12 12.63 -5.07
N ARG A 157 10.45 11.42 -5.52
CA ARG A 157 11.68 11.18 -6.30
C ARG A 157 11.72 11.95 -7.61
N ALA A 158 10.59 12.12 -8.29
CA ALA A 158 10.50 12.88 -9.53
C ALA A 158 10.73 14.39 -9.28
N TRP A 159 10.26 14.93 -8.16
CA TRP A 159 10.55 16.31 -7.74
C TRP A 159 12.02 16.50 -7.39
N ASP A 160 12.62 15.57 -6.63
CA ASP A 160 14.04 15.62 -6.28
C ASP A 160 14.95 15.54 -7.51
N GLN A 161 14.57 14.73 -8.50
CA GLN A 161 15.31 14.55 -9.75
C GLN A 161 15.04 15.65 -10.79
N GLY A 162 14.05 16.52 -10.54
CA GLY A 162 13.64 17.57 -11.47
C GLY A 162 12.91 17.07 -12.72
N TYR A 163 12.32 15.88 -12.68
CA TYR A 163 11.46 15.37 -13.78
C TYR A 163 10.09 16.05 -13.80
N ILE A 164 9.57 16.42 -12.63
CA ILE A 164 8.30 17.13 -12.47
C ILE A 164 8.59 18.48 -11.81
N THR A 165 8.02 19.55 -12.33
CA THR A 165 8.11 20.89 -11.74
C THR A 165 7.11 21.04 -10.60
N TYR A 166 7.49 21.77 -9.56
CA TYR A 166 6.61 22.13 -8.46
C TYR A 166 6.93 23.54 -7.96
N ASP A 167 5.99 24.14 -7.24
CA ASP A 167 6.14 25.49 -6.71
C ASP A 167 7.05 25.48 -5.47
N VAL A 168 8.19 26.16 -5.57
CA VAL A 168 9.13 26.34 -4.46
C VAL A 168 8.91 27.75 -3.87
N PRO A 169 8.58 27.86 -2.58
CA PRO A 169 8.41 29.17 -1.96
C PRO A 169 9.76 29.89 -1.87
N PHE A 170 9.74 31.20 -2.13
CA PHE A 170 10.92 32.03 -1.92
C PHE A 170 11.18 32.19 -0.41
N ARG A 171 12.44 32.01 0.01
CA ARG A 171 12.86 32.20 1.40
C ARG A 171 13.73 33.44 1.50
N GLU A 172 13.27 34.41 2.27
CA GLU A 172 14.04 35.61 2.58
C GLU A 172 14.99 35.33 3.76
N TYR A 173 16.21 35.87 3.68
CA TYR A 173 17.22 35.78 4.73
C TYR A 173 17.61 37.18 5.18
N ASP A 174 17.67 37.39 6.49
CA ASP A 174 18.24 38.60 7.07
C ASP A 174 19.77 38.44 7.14
N TYR A 175 20.46 39.08 6.19
CA TYR A 175 21.92 39.03 6.10
C TYR A 175 22.63 39.78 7.24
N SER A 176 21.93 40.65 7.99
CA SER A 176 22.53 41.41 9.09
C SER A 176 23.03 40.51 10.23
N LEU A 177 22.37 39.37 10.46
CA LEU A 177 22.73 38.36 11.47
C LEU A 177 24.09 37.69 11.21
N TYR A 178 24.60 37.77 9.99
CA TYR A 178 25.85 37.14 9.56
C TYR A 178 26.98 38.16 9.41
N ASN A 179 26.72 39.46 9.60
CA ASN A 179 27.75 40.48 9.62
C ASN A 179 28.46 40.45 10.98
N THR A 180 29.65 39.86 11.03
CA THR A 180 30.51 39.86 12.23
C THR A 180 31.15 41.21 12.53
N ASN A 181 31.03 42.19 11.63
CA ASN A 181 31.64 43.52 11.73
C ASN A 181 30.72 44.52 12.46
N VAL A 182 30.11 44.10 13.56
CA VAL A 182 29.43 45.03 14.48
C VAL A 182 30.46 45.41 15.54
N ASN A 183 31.07 46.59 15.37
CA ASN A 183 31.91 47.23 16.37
C ASN A 183 31.09 47.64 17.60
#